data_AF-A0A0F8WCL4-F1
#
_entry.id   AF-A0A0F8WCL4-F1
#
_cell.length_a   1.000
_cell.length_b   1.000
_cell.length_c   1.000
_cell.angle_alpha   90.00
_cell.angle_beta   90.00
_cell.angle_gamma   90.00
#
_symmetry.space_group_name_H-M   'P 1'
#
loop_
_entity.id
_entity.type
_entity.pdbx_description
1 polymer ?
#
loop_
_entity_poly.entity_id
_entity_poly.type
_entity_poly.pdbx_seq_one_letter_code
_entity_poly.pdbx_strand_id
1 'polypeptide(L)' 'MTLVETPEMADWLRTGGQGIAELLISHKIKSVCKLAAIMEESGQTGAPIYKEVMAMCKEKSARRRG' A
#
# COMPACT_ATOMS: atom_id res chain seq x y z
N MET A 1 -9.91 23.94 5.08
CA MET A 1 -8.87 23.03 4.59
C MET A 1 -9.34 22.47 3.26
N THR A 2 -8.89 23.06 2.16
CA THR A 2 -8.94 22.40 0.86
C THR A 2 -7.97 21.22 0.96
N LEU A 3 -8.50 20.00 1.02
CA LEU A 3 -7.71 18.80 0.77
C LEU A 3 -7.25 18.93 -0.67
N VAL A 4 -6.06 19.52 -0.87
CA VAL A 4 -5.38 19.43 -2.14
C VAL A 4 -5.07 17.95 -2.28
N GLU A 5 -5.86 17.26 -3.10
CA GLU A 5 -5.58 15.91 -3.55
C GLU A 5 -4.22 15.96 -4.21
N THR A 6 -3.15 15.71 -3.45
CA THR A 6 -1.84 15.55 -4.04
C THR A 6 -1.95 14.34 -4.98
N PRO A 7 -1.23 14.32 -6.11
CA PRO A 7 -1.24 13.16 -7.00
C PRO A 7 -0.92 11.85 -6.25
N GLU A 8 -0.18 11.96 -5.15
CA GLU A 8 0.11 10.88 -4.20
C GLU A 8 -1.12 10.34 -3.45
N MET A 9 -2.17 11.14 -3.23
CA MET A 9 -3.43 10.68 -2.62
C MET A 9 -4.27 9.81 -3.56
N ALA A 10 -4.29 10.12 -4.86
CA ALA A 10 -5.02 9.34 -5.85
C ALA A 10 -4.42 7.93 -6.04
N ASP A 11 -3.11 7.80 -5.82
CA ASP A 11 -2.38 6.53 -5.89
C ASP A 11 -2.91 5.49 -4.88
N TRP A 12 -3.38 5.92 -3.71
CA TRP A 12 -3.96 5.03 -2.67
C TRP A 12 -5.39 4.55 -2.97
N LEU A 13 -6.09 5.21 -3.90
CA LEU A 13 -7.45 4.84 -4.30
C LEU A 13 -7.47 3.67 -5.28
N ARG A 14 -6.32 3.31 -5.87
CA ARG A 14 -6.22 2.18 -6.81
C ARG A 14 -6.36 0.87 -6.06
N THR A 15 -7.19 -0.05 -6.54
CA THR A 15 -7.37 -1.40 -5.96
C THR A 15 -6.75 -2.47 -6.85
N GLY A 16 -6.43 -3.64 -6.30
CA GLY A 16 -5.90 -4.78 -7.05
C GLY A 16 -4.38 -4.84 -7.16
N GLY A 17 -3.87 -5.97 -7.66
CA GLY A 17 -2.43 -6.26 -7.74
C GLY A 17 -1.61 -5.26 -8.56
N GLN A 18 -2.21 -4.65 -9.60
CA GLN A 18 -1.56 -3.61 -10.39
C GLN A 18 -1.40 -2.31 -9.60
N GLY A 19 -2.40 -1.90 -8.81
CA GLY A 19 -2.30 -0.73 -7.93
C GLY A 19 -1.20 -0.90 -6.88
N ILE A 20 -1.11 -2.10 -6.29
CA ILE A 20 -0.03 -2.43 -5.34
C ILE A 20 1.35 -2.36 -6.02
N ALA A 21 1.48 -2.89 -7.24
CA ALA A 21 2.74 -2.87 -7.97
C ALA A 21 3.19 -1.44 -8.29
N GLU A 22 2.28 -0.57 -8.75
CA GLU A 22 2.57 0.83 -9.02
C GLU A 22 3.00 1.58 -7.75
N LEU A 23 2.31 1.35 -6.62
CA LEU A 23 2.69 1.94 -5.33
C LEU A 23 4.08 1.48 -4.88
N LEU A 24 4.42 0.20 -5.08
CA LEU A 24 5.76 -0.31 -4.80
C LEU A 24 6.83 0.40 -5.64
N ILE A 25 6.54 0.63 -6.93
CA ILE A 25 7.44 1.35 -7.85
C ILE A 25 7.58 2.82 -7.45
N SER A 26 6.46 3.50 -7.18
CA SER A 26 6.40 4.91 -6.79
C SER A 26 7.21 5.17 -5.51
N HIS A 27 7.02 4.32 -4.49
CA HIS A 27 7.78 4.39 -3.23
C HIS A 27 9.17 3.73 -3.29
N LYS A 28 9.58 3.21 -4.46
CA LYS A 28 10.88 2.54 -4.68
C LYS A 28 11.15 1.38 -3.70
N ILE A 29 10.11 0.65 -3.34
CA ILE A 29 10.16 -0.48 -2.41
C ILE A 29 9.80 -1.79 -3.10
N LYS A 30 10.36 -2.90 -2.61
CA LYS A 30 10.09 -4.25 -3.15
C LYS A 30 9.22 -5.09 -2.22
N SER A 31 8.85 -4.55 -1.06
CA SER A 31 8.16 -5.28 0.00
C SER A 31 6.79 -4.69 0.26
N VAL A 32 5.76 -5.52 0.05
CA VAL A 32 4.36 -5.18 0.33
C VAL A 32 4.14 -4.88 1.82
N CYS A 33 4.90 -5.51 2.72
CA CYS A 33 4.87 -5.17 4.14
C CYS A 33 5.48 -3.81 4.47
N LYS A 34 6.50 -3.37 3.71
CA LYS A 34 7.02 -2.00 3.86
C LYS A 34 6.01 -0.98 3.33
N LEU A 35 5.27 -1.33 2.28
CA LEU A 35 4.18 -0.50 1.78
C LEU A 35 3.10 -0.32 2.85
N ALA A 36 2.71 -1.40 3.55
CA ALA A 36 1.76 -1.31 4.67
C ALA A 36 2.22 -0.34 5.77
N ALA A 37 3.49 -0.42 6.19
CA ALA A 37 4.04 0.48 7.19
C ALA A 37 4.03 1.95 6.74
N ILE A 38 4.41 2.22 5.48
CA ILE A 38 4.35 3.58 4.91
C ILE A 38 2.91 4.09 4.88
N MET A 39 1.93 3.23 4.55
CA MET A 39 0.51 3.60 4.59
C MET A 39 0.05 3.95 6.00
N GLU A 40 0.48 3.22 7.02
CA GLU A 40 0.19 3.51 8.42
C GLU A 40 0.82 4.84 8.87
N GLU A 41 2.11 5.06 8.56
CA GLU A 41 2.82 6.30 8.86
C GLU A 41 2.20 7.52 8.15
N SER A 42 1.67 7.31 6.95
CA SER A 42 1.02 8.36 6.14
C SER A 42 -0.46 8.57 6.49
N GLY A 43 -1.01 7.82 7.46
CA GLY A 43 -2.43 7.89 7.83
C GLY A 43 -3.40 7.34 6.79
N GLN A 44 -2.93 6.55 5.82
CA GLN A 44 -3.69 6.00 4.69
C GLN A 44 -4.32 4.63 4.99
N THR A 45 -4.54 4.31 6.27
CA THR A 45 -5.15 3.03 6.69
C THR A 45 -6.61 2.89 6.25
N GLY A 46 -7.28 4.01 5.94
CA GLY A 46 -8.62 4.04 5.38
C GLY A 46 -8.69 3.80 3.87
N ALA A 47 -7.56 3.73 3.17
CA ALA A 47 -7.52 3.54 1.73
C ALA A 47 -8.08 2.16 1.35
N PRO A 48 -8.83 2.05 0.23
CA PRO A 48 -9.42 0.79 -0.19
C PRO A 48 -8.36 -0.30 -0.46
N ILE A 49 -7.16 0.09 -0.91
CA ILE A 49 -6.05 -0.83 -1.18
C ILE A 49 -5.39 -1.39 0.09
N TYR A 50 -5.55 -0.72 1.25
CA TYR A 50 -4.84 -1.08 2.47
C TYR A 50 -5.12 -2.52 2.91
N LYS A 51 -6.38 -2.97 2.78
CA LYS A 51 -6.78 -4.36 3.10
C LYS A 51 -6.07 -5.38 2.22
N GLU A 52 -5.91 -5.10 0.93
CA GLU A 52 -5.22 -5.97 -0.02
C GLU A 52 -3.71 -6.02 0.24
N VAL A 53 -3.09 -4.86 0.52
CA VAL A 53 -1.68 -4.74 0.90
C VAL A 53 -1.39 -5.56 2.16
N MET A 54 -2.25 -5.46 3.18
CA MET A 54 -2.14 -6.23 4.42
C MET A 54 -2.31 -7.73 4.21
N ALA A 55 -3.29 -8.15 3.39
CA ALA A 55 -3.49 -9.55 3.03
C ALA A 55 -2.24 -10.14 2.35
N MET A 56 -1.71 -9.46 1.34
CA MET A 56 -0.49 -9.88 0.64
C MET A 56 0.73 -9.89 1.55
N CYS A 57 0.85 -8.92 2.47
CA CYS A 57 1.92 -8.92 3.46
C CYS A 57 1.85 -10.15 4.37
N LYS A 58 0.65 -10.50 4.85
CA LYS A 58 0.42 -11.68 5.69
C LYS A 58 0.73 -12.98 4.96
N GLU A 59 0.30 -13.12 3.70
CA GLU A 59 0.61 -14.28 2.86
C GLU A 59 2.12 -14.44 2.61
N LYS A 60 2.82 -13.34 2.25
CA LYS A 60 4.28 -13.38 2.06
C LYS A 60 5.03 -13.70 3.35
N SER A 61 4.55 -13.22 4.48
CA SER A 61 5.15 -13.50 5.79
C SER A 61 4.95 -14.96 6.20
N ALA A 62 3.77 -15.53 5.94
CA ALA A 62 3.49 -16.94 6.18
C ALA A 62 4.38 -17.85 5.32
N ARG A 63 4.54 -17.53 4.02
CA ARG A 63 5.41 -18.29 3.11
C ARG A 63 6.91 -18.27 3.47
N ARG A 64 7.38 -17.25 4.19
CA ARG A 64 8.79 -17.21 4.65
C ARG A 64 9.04 -17.96 5.95
N ARG A 65 7.99 -18.32 6.70
CA ARG A 65 8.08 -19.04 7.97
C ARG A 65 7.77 -20.54 7.84
N GLY A 66 7.32 -20.97 6.66
CA GLY A 66 7.08 -22.38 6.32
C GLY A 66 8.25 -22.98 5.57
#